data_AF-A0A3C1SVB7-F1
#
_entry.id   AF-A0A3C1SVB7-F1
#
_cell.length_a   1.000
_cell.length_b   1.000
_cell.length_c   1.000
_cell.angle_alpha   90.00
_cell.angle_beta   90.00
_cell.angle_gamma   90.00
#
_symmetry.space_group_name_H-M   'P 1'
#
loop_
_entity.id
_entity.type
_entity.pdbx_description
1 polymer ?
#
loop_
_entity_poly.entity_id
_entity_poly.type
_entity_poly.pdbx_seq_one_letter_code
_entity_poly.pdbx_strand_id
1 'polypeptide(L)'
;MPGSMPSVAGVRADAGNGAAKKMRLQFDPAPCRRASGVRRSPMLCMIVLLALGGSVQAQVYKWTDAEGRVHYGSQAPPALPSAQTLDIPSKPAPPGAVDNVGDFKRATRELRELRAVNRGVPVGELDRPASGRKRGKTEEPPYIGYEDRVKIDNLNSDLRRLSSSTFGTPGGRAREIRAIKDELRQIYRKYGIKY
;
A
#
# COMPACT_ATOMS: atom_id res chain seq x y z
N MET A 1 28.95 30.74 -40.91
CA MET A 1 27.79 30.77 -40.00
C MET A 1 28.29 30.66 -38.57
N PRO A 2 28.11 31.69 -37.73
CA PRO A 2 28.67 31.73 -36.39
C PRO A 2 27.69 31.15 -35.37
N GLY A 3 28.21 30.38 -34.40
CA GLY A 3 27.48 29.90 -33.24
C GLY A 3 28.43 29.82 -32.05
N SER A 4 28.79 30.99 -31.51
CA SER A 4 29.51 31.12 -30.23
C SER A 4 28.61 31.83 -29.24
N MET A 5 28.44 31.22 -28.07
CA MET A 5 27.80 31.77 -26.88
C MET A 5 28.69 31.41 -25.67
N PRO A 6 28.63 32.19 -24.58
CA PRO A 6 29.80 32.98 -24.15
C PRO A 6 30.31 32.60 -22.76
N SER A 7 31.49 33.13 -22.44
CA SER A 7 32.08 33.13 -21.10
C SER A 7 32.51 34.55 -20.73
N VAL A 8 32.51 34.79 -19.41
CA VAL A 8 33.24 35.82 -18.65
C VAL A 8 32.50 37.12 -18.27
N ALA A 9 32.27 37.19 -16.96
CA ALA A 9 32.43 38.31 -16.00
C ALA A 9 31.70 39.64 -16.18
N GLY A 10 31.15 40.10 -15.06
CA GLY A 10 31.71 41.32 -14.46
C GLY A 10 30.71 42.39 -14.02
N VAL A 11 30.90 42.78 -12.76
CA VAL A 11 30.87 44.17 -12.27
C VAL A 11 29.53 44.73 -11.74
N ARG A 12 29.73 45.35 -10.57
CA ARG A 12 28.85 46.02 -9.60
C ARG A 12 28.55 47.47 -10.01
N ALA A 13 27.51 48.02 -9.36
CA ALA A 13 27.25 49.44 -9.09
C ALA A 13 26.81 50.27 -10.32
N ASP A 14 25.99 51.31 -10.25
CA ASP A 14 25.35 52.04 -9.15
C ASP A 14 24.18 52.87 -9.73
N ALA A 15 23.39 53.47 -8.84
CA ALA A 15 22.68 54.74 -9.02
C ALA A 15 21.59 54.92 -10.11
N GLY A 16 20.38 55.25 -9.62
CA GLY A 16 19.81 56.55 -9.98
C GLY A 16 18.55 56.58 -10.85
N ASN A 17 17.45 56.93 -10.17
CA ASN A 17 16.48 57.94 -10.60
C ASN A 17 15.48 57.59 -11.74
N GLY A 18 14.28 57.17 -11.34
CA GLY A 18 13.12 57.05 -12.20
C GLY A 18 11.84 57.29 -11.41
N ALA A 19 11.47 58.55 -11.25
CA ALA A 19 10.25 58.99 -10.61
C ALA A 19 9.01 58.50 -11.37
N ALA A 20 8.11 57.77 -10.69
CA ALA A 20 6.72 57.65 -11.10
C ALA A 20 5.82 57.34 -9.88
N LYS A 21 5.40 58.43 -9.23
CA LYS A 21 4.10 58.66 -8.59
C LYS A 21 3.31 57.41 -8.16
N LYS A 22 3.53 56.97 -6.91
CA LYS A 22 2.62 56.09 -6.16
C LYS A 22 1.31 56.83 -5.90
N MET A 23 0.23 56.33 -6.46
CA MET A 23 -1.13 56.76 -6.15
C MET A 23 -1.50 56.24 -4.76
N ARG A 24 -1.72 57.20 -3.86
CA ARG A 24 -2.15 57.04 -2.48
C ARG A 24 -3.62 56.62 -2.47
N LEU A 25 -3.95 55.52 -1.82
CA LEU A 25 -5.22 55.43 -1.11
C LEU A 25 -4.92 55.12 0.34
N GLN A 26 -5.28 56.12 1.12
CA GLN A 26 -4.94 56.41 2.48
C GLN A 26 -5.85 55.59 3.39
N PHE A 27 -5.24 54.86 4.32
CA PHE A 27 -5.92 54.34 5.50
C PHE A 27 -6.23 55.51 6.42
N ASP A 28 -7.49 55.64 6.86
CA ASP A 28 -7.83 56.29 8.12
C ASP A 28 -8.80 55.37 8.91
N PRO A 29 -8.52 55.10 10.20
CA PRO A 29 -9.33 54.25 11.06
C PRO A 29 -10.33 55.07 11.89
N ALA A 30 -11.52 54.52 12.13
CA ALA A 30 -12.42 54.97 13.20
C ALA A 30 -12.97 53.79 14.00
N PRO A 31 -13.29 53.97 15.30
CA PRO A 31 -13.11 52.92 16.29
C PRO A 31 -14.40 52.32 16.87
N CYS A 32 -14.23 51.12 17.44
CA CYS A 32 -15.04 50.48 18.49
C CYS A 32 -16.51 50.13 18.20
N ARG A 33 -16.80 48.82 18.11
CA ARG A 33 -17.70 48.19 19.09
C ARG A 33 -17.44 46.68 19.19
N ARG A 34 -17.01 46.29 20.38
CA ARG A 34 -16.90 44.93 20.89
C ARG A 34 -18.31 44.32 20.98
N ALA A 35 -18.53 43.15 20.38
CA ALA A 35 -19.66 42.30 20.74
C ALA A 35 -19.30 40.82 20.58
N SER A 36 -19.20 40.16 21.74
CA SER A 36 -19.55 38.76 22.01
C SER A 36 -18.97 37.66 21.13
N GLY A 37 -17.95 36.98 21.66
CA GLY A 37 -17.52 35.67 21.19
C GLY A 37 -18.64 34.64 21.37
N VAL A 38 -19.18 34.18 20.24
CA VAL A 38 -19.85 32.88 20.19
C VAL A 38 -18.73 31.85 20.18
N ARG A 39 -18.53 31.16 21.32
CA ARG A 39 -17.75 29.91 21.34
C ARG A 39 -18.48 28.95 20.40
N ARG A 40 -18.04 28.87 19.14
CA ARG A 40 -18.55 27.89 18.18
C ARG A 40 -18.15 26.52 18.71
N SER A 41 -19.07 25.90 19.45
CA SER A 41 -18.89 24.57 20.00
C SER A 41 -18.72 23.61 18.81
N PRO A 42 -17.56 22.94 18.66
CA PRO A 42 -17.33 21.99 17.57
C PRO A 42 -18.30 20.80 17.63
N MET A 43 -18.98 20.63 18.77
CA MET A 43 -20.00 19.62 19.01
C MET A 43 -21.25 19.84 18.16
N LEU A 44 -21.63 21.10 17.88
CA LEU A 44 -22.81 21.39 17.04
C LEU A 44 -22.54 21.05 15.57
N CYS A 45 -21.33 21.32 15.07
CA CYS A 45 -20.92 20.91 13.72
C CYS A 45 -20.87 19.38 13.58
N MET A 46 -20.39 18.68 14.61
CA MET A 46 -20.39 17.21 14.62
C MET A 46 -21.80 16.62 14.58
N ILE A 47 -22.76 17.18 15.34
CA ILE A 47 -24.15 16.72 15.35
C ILE A 47 -24.81 16.95 13.99
N VAL A 48 -24.55 18.09 13.34
CA VAL A 48 -25.07 18.38 11.99
C VAL A 48 -24.44 17.44 10.94
N LEU A 49 -23.14 17.15 11.00
CA LEU A 49 -22.53 16.15 10.12
C LEU A 49 -23.10 14.74 10.33
N LEU A 50 -23.39 14.36 11.58
CA LEU A 50 -23.96 13.06 11.91
C LEU A 50 -25.41 12.93 11.44
N ALA A 51 -26.18 14.03 11.46
CA ALA A 51 -27.56 14.07 10.97
C ALA A 51 -27.68 14.03 9.44
N LEU A 52 -26.64 14.43 8.69
CA LEU A 52 -26.62 14.36 7.23
C LEU A 52 -26.15 12.99 6.68
N GLY A 53 -25.71 12.07 7.55
CA GLY A 53 -25.35 10.70 7.18
C GLY A 53 -26.59 9.83 6.91
N GLY A 54 -27.37 10.19 5.89
CA GLY A 54 -28.47 9.37 5.40
C GLY A 54 -27.99 7.97 5.02
N SER A 55 -28.72 6.95 5.47
CA SER A 55 -28.50 5.55 5.13
C SER A 55 -28.54 5.35 3.62
N VAL A 56 -27.38 5.20 2.97
CA VAL A 56 -27.29 4.56 1.65
C VAL A 56 -27.80 3.13 1.83
N GLN A 57 -29.05 2.90 1.44
CA GLN A 57 -29.59 1.57 1.27
C GLN A 57 -28.86 0.96 0.06
N ALA A 58 -28.05 -0.07 0.30
CA ALA A 58 -27.32 -0.76 -0.75
C ALA A 58 -28.32 -1.54 -1.62
N GLN A 59 -28.81 -0.89 -2.69
CA GLN A 59 -29.69 -1.53 -3.66
C GLN A 59 -28.87 -2.45 -4.56
N VAL A 60 -29.21 -3.74 -4.56
CA VAL A 60 -28.59 -4.74 -5.45
C VAL A 60 -29.53 -4.96 -6.62
N TYR A 61 -29.06 -4.62 -7.81
CA TYR A 61 -29.80 -4.84 -9.04
C TYR A 61 -29.49 -6.23 -9.59
N LYS A 62 -30.53 -6.96 -9.97
CA LYS A 62 -30.43 -8.20 -10.74
C LYS A 62 -30.84 -7.90 -12.17
N TRP A 63 -29.96 -8.18 -13.12
CA TRP A 63 -30.30 -8.12 -14.54
C TRP A 63 -29.72 -9.31 -15.29
N THR A 64 -30.37 -9.64 -16.40
CA THR A 64 -29.92 -10.69 -17.30
C THR A 64 -29.27 -10.03 -18.51
N ASP A 65 -28.05 -10.45 -18.86
CA ASP A 65 -27.38 -9.99 -20.09
C ASP A 65 -28.01 -10.63 -21.34
N ALA A 66 -27.60 -10.17 -22.53
CA ALA A 66 -28.10 -10.69 -23.80
C ALA A 66 -27.75 -12.18 -24.01
N GLU A 67 -26.75 -12.68 -23.30
CA GLU A 67 -26.31 -14.08 -23.31
C GLU A 67 -27.02 -14.95 -22.26
N GLY A 68 -28.00 -14.40 -21.52
CA GLY A 68 -28.81 -15.14 -20.55
C GLY A 68 -28.16 -15.34 -19.18
N ARG A 69 -27.02 -14.70 -18.90
CA ARG A 69 -26.34 -14.75 -17.60
C ARG A 69 -26.92 -13.71 -16.65
N VAL A 70 -27.13 -14.15 -15.41
CA VAL A 70 -27.68 -13.33 -14.34
C VAL A 70 -26.54 -12.64 -13.60
N HIS A 71 -26.53 -11.31 -13.63
CA HIS A 71 -25.56 -10.47 -12.92
C HIS A 71 -26.20 -9.83 -11.70
N TYR A 72 -25.41 -9.69 -10.63
CA TYR A 72 -25.77 -9.01 -9.39
C TYR A 72 -24.76 -7.89 -9.13
N GLY A 73 -25.23 -6.66 -8.98
CA GLY A 73 -24.33 -5.53 -8.76
C GLY A 73 -25.03 -4.29 -8.20
N SER A 74 -24.23 -3.39 -7.65
CA SER A 74 -24.68 -2.08 -7.15
C SER A 74 -24.82 -1.01 -8.23
N GLN A 75 -24.47 -1.34 -9.47
CA GLN A 75 -24.52 -0.43 -10.62
C GLN A 75 -25.75 -0.74 -11.45
N ALA A 76 -26.60 0.27 -11.66
CA ALA A 76 -27.79 0.14 -12.49
C ALA A 76 -27.39 -0.20 -13.95
N PRO A 77 -28.00 -1.22 -14.58
CA PRO A 77 -27.67 -1.61 -15.94
C PRO A 77 -28.09 -0.53 -16.96
N PRO A 78 -27.32 -0.33 -18.05
CA PRO A 78 -27.69 0.59 -19.12
C PRO A 78 -28.92 0.03 -19.87
N ALA A 79 -30.09 0.63 -19.63
CA ALA A 79 -31.30 0.53 -20.44
C ALA A 79 -31.67 -0.90 -20.95
N LEU A 80 -31.81 -1.86 -20.03
CA LEU A 80 -32.42 -3.17 -20.32
C LEU A 80 -33.86 -3.22 -19.79
N PRO A 81 -34.82 -3.78 -20.55
CA PRO A 81 -36.26 -3.77 -20.21
C PRO A 81 -36.64 -4.67 -19.01
N SER A 82 -35.68 -5.34 -18.36
CA SER A 82 -35.92 -6.32 -17.29
C SER A 82 -35.01 -6.13 -16.07
N ALA A 83 -34.78 -4.89 -15.65
CA ALA A 83 -34.16 -4.61 -14.37
C ALA A 83 -35.18 -4.79 -13.24
N GLN A 84 -34.98 -5.77 -12.36
CA GLN A 84 -35.78 -5.94 -11.16
C GLN A 84 -34.96 -5.52 -9.93
N THR A 85 -35.39 -4.45 -9.27
CA THR A 85 -34.81 -4.02 -7.98
C THR A 85 -35.18 -5.04 -6.92
N LEU A 86 -34.18 -5.73 -6.37
CA LEU A 86 -34.38 -6.62 -5.24
C LEU A 86 -34.06 -5.85 -3.96
N ASP A 87 -35.08 -5.58 -3.16
CA ASP A 87 -34.88 -5.20 -1.77
C ASP A 87 -34.52 -6.47 -0.98
N ILE A 88 -33.29 -6.53 -0.47
CA ILE A 88 -32.83 -7.65 0.34
C ILE A 88 -33.00 -7.23 1.80
N PRO A 89 -34.14 -7.56 2.45
CA PRO A 89 -34.27 -7.31 3.87
C PRO A 89 -33.20 -8.10 4.59
N SER A 90 -32.37 -7.42 5.39
CA SER A 90 -31.39 -8.03 6.28
C SER A 90 -32.15 -8.82 7.35
N LYS A 91 -32.56 -10.05 7.03
CA LYS A 91 -33.23 -10.94 7.96
C LYS A 91 -32.18 -11.38 9.00
N PRO A 92 -32.38 -11.12 10.31
CA PRO A 92 -31.48 -11.63 11.32
C PRO A 92 -31.40 -13.15 11.21
N ALA A 93 -30.19 -13.68 11.37
CA ALA A 93 -29.96 -15.11 11.29
C ALA A 93 -30.93 -15.87 12.23
N PRO A 94 -31.55 -16.97 11.77
CA PRO A 94 -32.52 -17.69 12.57
C PRO A 94 -31.90 -18.14 13.91
N PRO A 95 -32.66 -18.16 15.02
CA PRO A 95 -32.18 -18.71 16.28
C PRO A 95 -31.77 -20.18 16.05
N GLY A 96 -30.50 -20.50 16.23
CA GLY A 96 -29.93 -21.81 15.88
C GLY A 96 -29.07 -21.82 14.60
N ALA A 97 -28.80 -20.66 14.00
CA ALA A 97 -27.76 -20.55 12.98
C ALA A 97 -26.41 -20.99 13.54
N VAL A 98 -25.68 -21.78 12.74
CA VAL A 98 -24.36 -22.33 13.07
C VAL A 98 -23.43 -21.20 13.54
N ASP A 99 -22.82 -21.35 14.71
CA ASP A 99 -21.89 -20.36 15.26
C ASP A 99 -20.53 -20.49 14.55
N ASN A 100 -20.49 -20.05 13.29
CA ASN A 100 -19.30 -20.10 12.45
C ASN A 100 -18.09 -19.45 13.12
N VAL A 101 -18.32 -18.43 13.95
CA VAL A 101 -17.25 -17.72 14.67
C VAL A 101 -16.73 -18.58 15.82
N GLY A 102 -17.63 -19.20 16.59
CA GLY A 102 -17.28 -20.16 17.64
C GLY A 102 -16.55 -21.38 17.09
N ASP A 103 -17.05 -21.95 16.00
CA ASP A 103 -16.47 -23.12 15.35
C ASP A 103 -15.06 -22.81 14.80
N PHE A 104 -14.89 -21.66 14.17
CA PHE A 104 -13.57 -21.20 13.71
C PHE A 104 -12.57 -21.03 14.86
N LYS A 105 -13.01 -20.46 15.99
CA LYS A 105 -12.16 -20.31 17.18
C LYS A 105 -11.76 -21.67 17.77
N ARG A 106 -12.68 -22.64 17.80
CA ARG A 106 -12.41 -24.01 18.25
C ARG A 106 -11.39 -24.70 17.34
N ALA A 107 -11.61 -24.66 16.03
CA ALA A 107 -10.70 -25.25 15.04
C ALA A 107 -9.29 -24.63 15.11
N THR A 108 -9.19 -23.31 15.29
CA THR A 108 -7.90 -22.62 15.43
C THR A 108 -7.14 -23.08 16.68
N ARG A 109 -7.87 -23.29 17.80
CA ARG A 109 -7.28 -23.81 19.04
C ARG A 109 -6.79 -25.25 18.87
N GLU A 110 -7.59 -26.11 18.25
CA GLU A 110 -7.22 -27.50 17.98
C GLU A 110 -5.96 -27.59 17.11
N LEU A 111 -5.89 -26.81 16.03
CA LEU A 111 -4.72 -26.77 15.16
C LEU A 111 -3.45 -26.31 15.91
N ARG A 112 -3.62 -25.38 16.85
CA ARG A 112 -2.52 -24.90 17.70
C ARG A 112 -2.01 -26.00 18.64
N GLU A 113 -2.92 -26.74 19.26
CA GLU A 113 -2.59 -27.88 20.14
C GLU A 113 -1.89 -29.00 19.35
N LEU A 114 -2.39 -29.35 18.16
CA LEU A 114 -1.75 -30.34 17.28
C LEU A 114 -0.34 -29.91 16.85
N ARG A 115 -0.12 -28.63 16.55
CA ARG A 115 1.21 -28.12 16.21
C ARG A 115 2.17 -28.18 17.39
N ALA A 116 1.68 -27.92 18.60
CA ALA A 116 2.44 -28.04 19.84
C ALA A 116 2.86 -29.50 20.08
N VAL A 117 1.92 -30.44 20.00
CA VAL A 117 2.18 -31.88 20.14
C VAL A 117 3.17 -32.38 19.09
N ASN A 118 2.94 -32.08 17.80
CA ASN A 118 3.83 -32.52 16.72
C ASN A 118 5.26 -31.97 16.84
N ARG A 119 5.44 -30.82 17.51
CA ARG A 119 6.77 -30.23 17.75
C ARG A 119 7.39 -30.64 19.09
N GLY A 120 6.63 -31.28 19.98
CA GLY A 120 7.05 -31.54 21.36
C GLY A 120 7.23 -30.26 22.19
N VAL A 121 6.58 -29.16 21.81
CA VAL A 121 6.73 -27.83 22.41
C VAL A 121 5.40 -27.39 23.00
N PRO A 122 5.32 -26.86 24.23
CA PRO A 122 4.07 -26.42 24.84
C PRO A 122 3.41 -25.28 24.05
N VAL A 123 2.08 -25.21 24.10
CA VAL A 123 1.27 -24.22 23.37
C VAL A 123 1.71 -22.76 23.64
N GLY A 124 2.06 -22.43 24.88
CA GLY A 124 2.53 -21.09 25.24
C GLY A 124 3.89 -20.72 24.65
N GLU A 125 4.72 -21.70 24.30
CA GLU A 125 6.00 -21.49 23.63
C GLU A 125 5.84 -21.36 22.12
N LEU A 126 4.80 -21.99 21.54
CA LEU A 126 4.44 -21.80 20.14
C LEU A 126 4.06 -20.35 19.83
N ASP A 127 3.39 -19.67 20.77
CA ASP A 127 3.00 -18.27 20.68
C ASP A 127 4.11 -17.30 21.15
N ARG A 128 5.21 -17.82 21.71
CA ARG A 128 6.31 -16.97 22.16
C ARG A 128 6.86 -16.26 20.93
N PRO A 129 6.77 -14.92 20.85
CA PRO A 129 7.42 -14.20 19.76
C PRO A 129 8.89 -14.59 19.84
N ALA A 130 9.46 -15.08 18.73
CA ALA A 130 10.82 -15.59 18.67
C ALA A 130 11.72 -14.63 19.45
N SER A 131 12.10 -15.02 20.68
CA SER A 131 12.76 -14.13 21.62
C SER A 131 14.01 -13.64 20.92
N GLY A 132 14.07 -12.32 20.71
CA GLY A 132 14.90 -11.69 19.70
C GLY A 132 16.25 -12.38 19.54
N ARG A 133 16.43 -13.10 18.43
CA ARG A 133 17.75 -13.12 17.80
C ARG A 133 18.13 -11.67 17.75
N LYS A 134 19.20 -11.27 18.48
CA LYS A 134 19.79 -9.93 18.43
C LYS A 134 19.76 -9.54 16.96
N ARG A 135 18.77 -8.74 16.56
CA ARG A 135 18.67 -8.20 15.22
C ARG A 135 19.89 -7.32 15.22
N GLY A 136 20.97 -7.81 14.60
CA GLY A 136 22.11 -6.97 14.28
C GLY A 136 21.48 -5.68 13.77
N LYS A 137 21.89 -4.58 14.42
CA LYS A 137 21.59 -3.18 14.08
C LYS A 137 20.90 -3.12 12.72
N THR A 138 19.67 -2.61 12.65
CA THR A 138 18.96 -2.35 11.39
C THR A 138 19.80 -1.36 10.58
N GLU A 139 20.88 -1.84 10.01
CA GLU A 139 21.67 -1.20 8.99
C GLU A 139 20.74 -1.19 7.79
N GLU A 140 20.49 0.00 7.26
CA GLU A 140 19.77 0.13 6.01
C GLU A 140 20.41 -0.84 5.01
N PRO A 141 19.59 -1.67 4.31
CA PRO A 141 20.13 -2.69 3.43
C PRO A 141 21.11 -2.01 2.47
N PRO A 142 22.36 -2.49 2.35
CA PRO A 142 23.36 -1.83 1.53
C PRO A 142 22.78 -1.57 0.15
N TYR A 143 22.90 -0.33 -0.32
CA TYR A 143 22.30 0.07 -1.58
C TYR A 143 22.96 -0.69 -2.72
N ILE A 144 22.25 -1.69 -3.25
CA ILE A 144 22.63 -2.39 -4.47
C ILE A 144 22.24 -1.49 -5.64
N GLY A 145 23.18 -1.19 -6.53
CA GLY A 145 22.91 -0.42 -7.75
C GLY A 145 21.91 -1.13 -8.67
N TYR A 146 21.22 -0.37 -9.53
CA TYR A 146 20.17 -0.89 -10.41
C TYR A 146 20.64 -2.08 -11.25
N GLU A 147 21.79 -1.96 -11.92
CA GLU A 147 22.36 -3.03 -12.76
C GLU A 147 22.59 -4.33 -11.97
N ASP A 148 23.10 -4.20 -10.74
CA ASP A 148 23.38 -5.37 -9.90
C ASP A 148 22.09 -6.01 -9.37
N ARG A 149 21.02 -5.23 -9.14
CA ARG A 149 19.70 -5.79 -8.79
C ARG A 149 19.13 -6.62 -9.93
N VAL A 150 19.11 -6.06 -11.14
CA VAL A 150 18.63 -6.77 -12.34
C VAL A 150 19.45 -8.03 -12.56
N LYS A 151 20.78 -7.96 -12.38
CA LYS A 151 21.65 -9.12 -12.48
C LYS A 151 21.34 -10.18 -11.42
N ILE A 152 21.10 -9.80 -10.16
CA ILE A 152 20.70 -10.73 -9.09
C ILE A 152 19.39 -11.43 -9.44
N ASP A 153 18.39 -10.70 -9.94
CA ASP A 153 17.08 -11.25 -10.28
C ASP A 153 17.17 -12.26 -11.44
N ASN A 154 17.94 -11.92 -12.48
CA ASN A 154 18.22 -12.84 -13.58
C ASN A 154 18.91 -14.11 -13.09
N LEU A 155 19.98 -13.97 -12.29
CA LEU A 155 20.71 -15.11 -11.71
C LEU A 155 19.81 -15.99 -10.82
N ASN A 156 18.93 -15.39 -10.02
CA ASN A 156 17.96 -16.12 -9.20
C ASN A 156 16.93 -16.87 -10.05
N SER A 157 16.50 -16.28 -11.16
CA SER A 157 15.59 -16.92 -12.11
C SER A 157 16.25 -18.10 -12.80
N ASP A 158 17.52 -17.97 -13.21
CA ASP A 158 18.32 -19.03 -13.81
C ASP A 158 18.58 -20.16 -12.83
N LEU A 159 18.87 -19.83 -11.57
CA LEU A 159 19.03 -20.81 -10.50
C LEU A 159 17.76 -21.64 -10.32
N ARG A 160 16.58 -20.99 -10.29
CA ARG A 160 15.29 -21.68 -10.19
C ARG A 160 15.04 -22.55 -11.42
N ARG A 161 15.28 -22.00 -12.62
CA ARG A 161 15.11 -22.73 -13.89
C ARG A 161 16.01 -23.95 -13.95
N LEU A 162 17.28 -23.85 -13.58
CA LEU A 162 18.22 -24.98 -13.59
C LEU A 162 17.93 -26.01 -12.51
N SER A 163 17.45 -25.56 -11.35
CA SER A 163 17.03 -26.44 -10.28
C SER A 163 15.76 -27.24 -10.64
N SER A 164 14.82 -26.64 -11.38
CA SER A 164 13.60 -27.32 -11.83
C SER A 164 13.75 -28.02 -13.18
N SER A 165 14.74 -27.63 -13.99
CA SER A 165 15.02 -28.23 -15.29
C SER A 165 15.47 -29.67 -15.13
N THR A 166 14.81 -30.59 -15.81
CA THR A 166 15.27 -31.98 -15.96
C THR A 166 16.07 -32.17 -17.25
N PHE A 167 16.26 -31.11 -18.04
CA PHE A 167 16.98 -31.16 -19.32
C PHE A 167 18.49 -31.14 -19.10
N GLY A 168 19.22 -31.96 -19.87
CA GLY A 168 20.68 -32.06 -19.84
C GLY A 168 21.24 -33.01 -18.78
N THR A 169 22.56 -33.03 -18.62
CA THR A 169 23.22 -33.91 -17.65
C THR A 169 23.15 -33.32 -16.23
N PRO A 170 22.92 -34.13 -15.19
CA PRO A 170 22.93 -33.65 -13.80
C PRO A 170 24.25 -32.96 -13.42
N GLY A 171 25.38 -33.47 -13.91
CA GLY A 171 26.70 -32.88 -13.67
C GLY A 171 26.89 -31.51 -14.32
N GLY A 172 26.34 -31.29 -15.52
CA GLY A 172 26.33 -29.98 -16.18
C GLY A 172 25.53 -28.95 -15.39
N ARG A 173 24.29 -29.28 -15.05
CA ARG A 173 23.42 -28.41 -14.23
C ARG A 173 24.07 -28.05 -12.90
N ALA A 174 24.70 -29.01 -12.22
CA ALA A 174 25.38 -28.73 -10.96
C ALA A 174 26.58 -27.76 -11.11
N ARG A 175 27.26 -27.75 -12.26
CA ARG A 175 28.33 -26.76 -12.53
C ARG A 175 27.75 -25.37 -12.78
N GLU A 176 26.70 -25.26 -13.56
CA GLU A 176 26.02 -23.99 -13.84
C GLU A 176 25.41 -23.38 -12.57
N ILE A 177 24.76 -24.20 -11.74
CA ILE A 177 24.25 -23.78 -10.42
C ILE A 177 25.37 -23.23 -9.53
N ARG A 178 26.57 -23.84 -9.54
CA ARG A 178 27.72 -23.34 -8.78
C ARG A 178 28.21 -22.01 -9.36
N ALA A 179 28.35 -21.90 -10.69
CA ALA A 179 28.76 -20.67 -11.35
C ALA A 179 27.81 -19.49 -11.02
N ILE A 180 26.50 -19.70 -11.09
CA ILE A 180 25.49 -18.68 -10.73
C ILE A 180 25.63 -18.27 -9.27
N LYS A 181 25.80 -19.23 -8.36
CA LYS A 181 26.02 -18.93 -6.94
C LYS A 181 27.31 -18.14 -6.70
N ASP A 182 28.36 -18.43 -7.44
CA ASP A 182 29.63 -17.71 -7.36
C ASP A 182 29.51 -16.28 -7.88
N GLU A 183 28.74 -16.05 -8.95
CA GLU A 183 28.40 -14.70 -9.41
C GLU A 183 27.60 -13.91 -8.38
N LEU A 184 26.56 -14.52 -7.80
CA LEU A 184 25.81 -13.88 -6.72
C LEU A 184 26.74 -13.51 -5.56
N ARG A 185 27.60 -14.44 -5.11
CA ARG A 185 28.60 -14.16 -4.06
C ARG A 185 29.52 -13.00 -4.42
N GLN A 186 29.90 -12.85 -5.68
CA GLN A 186 30.73 -11.74 -6.13
C GLN A 186 30.00 -10.41 -6.01
N ILE A 187 28.74 -10.36 -6.44
CA ILE A 187 27.89 -9.16 -6.31
C ILE A 187 27.68 -8.83 -4.84
N TYR A 188 27.32 -9.80 -3.99
CA TYR A 188 27.12 -9.53 -2.57
C TYR A 188 28.42 -9.10 -1.86
N ARG A 189 29.57 -9.69 -2.21
CA ARG A 189 30.89 -9.24 -1.70
C ARG A 189 31.20 -7.79 -2.07
N LYS A 190 30.85 -7.35 -3.29
CA LYS A 190 31.01 -5.95 -3.71
C LYS A 190 30.29 -4.97 -2.79
N TYR A 191 29.15 -5.36 -2.24
CA TYR A 191 28.34 -4.55 -1.31
C TYR A 191 28.61 -4.84 0.17
N GLY A 192 29.61 -5.67 0.50
CA GLY A 192 29.88 -6.07 1.88
C GLY A 192 28.77 -6.92 2.52
N ILE A 193 27.86 -7.46 1.71
CA ILE A 193 26.76 -8.32 2.15
C ILE A 193 27.27 -9.75 2.22
N LYS A 194 26.97 -10.45 3.32
CA LYS A 194 27.24 -11.89 3.44
C LYS A 194 26.22 -12.69 2.62
N TYR A 195 26.72 -13.58 1.75
CA TYR A 195 25.93 -14.50 0.94
C TYR A 195 25.55 -15.77 1.70
#